data_AF-A0A5C6CKD3-F1
#
_entry.id   AF-A0A5C6CKD3-F1
#
_cell.length_a   1.000
_cell.length_b   1.000
_cell.length_c   1.000
_cell.angle_alpha   90.00
_cell.angle_beta   90.00
_cell.angle_gamma   90.00
#
_symmetry.space_group_name_H-M   'P 1'
#
loop_
_entity.id
_entity.type
_entity.pdbx_description
1 polymer ?
#
loop_
_entity_poly.entity_id
_entity_poly.type
_entity_poly.pdbx_seq_one_letter_code
_entity_poly.pdbx_strand_id
1 'polypeptide(L)'
;MNEVSHLESLGQVSASETGQIFRDFLRGHVREMICEVMAAEVTELCGPKHDPSSSDHYRAGSSSGRVLYEGQREEVVRPRVRQKSCDGSSHEVELSTYRVAKDPQQLQEQIVQAIVSGVSARGVEQIKPNSPGVKKSNVSRLWQEAGSKFIERLRGKDLSTITWCALMLDGIRLSKDQTAVVALGSIARVASMSWTLHSVVAKTW
;
A
#
# COMPACT_ATOMS: atom_id res chain seq x y z
N MET A 1 -23.25 9.30 -21.43
CA MET A 1 -22.98 10.71 -21.07
C MET A 1 -21.82 11.12 -21.96
N ASN A 2 -22.07 11.98 -22.96
CA ASN A 2 -21.17 12.20 -24.11
C ASN A 2 -19.92 13.00 -23.72
N GLU A 3 -18.74 12.60 -24.21
CA GLU A 3 -17.45 13.30 -24.07
C GLU A 3 -17.52 14.80 -24.43
N VAL A 4 -18.36 15.16 -25.41
CA VAL A 4 -18.58 16.54 -25.87
C VAL A 4 -19.17 17.44 -24.78
N SER A 5 -20.04 16.89 -23.92
CA SER A 5 -20.66 17.63 -22.80
C SER A 5 -19.66 18.02 -21.71
N HIS A 6 -18.54 17.30 -21.60
CA HIS A 6 -17.55 17.51 -20.55
C HIS A 6 -16.55 18.61 -20.91
N LEU A 7 -16.14 18.71 -22.18
CA LEU A 7 -15.25 19.78 -22.65
C LEU A 7 -15.91 21.16 -22.53
N GLU A 8 -17.21 21.25 -22.81
CA GLU A 8 -17.98 22.48 -22.62
C GLU A 8 -18.07 22.89 -21.14
N SER A 9 -18.21 21.91 -20.24
CA SER A 9 -18.22 22.18 -18.80
C SER A 9 -16.86 22.68 -18.29
N LEU A 10 -15.73 22.15 -18.78
CA LEU A 10 -14.38 22.55 -18.34
C LEU A 10 -14.01 23.99 -18.74
N GLY A 11 -14.67 24.58 -19.73
CA GLY A 11 -14.42 25.94 -20.19
C GLY A 11 -15.17 27.04 -19.43
N GLN A 12 -16.14 26.70 -18.57
CA GLN A 12 -17.08 27.66 -17.98
C GLN A 12 -17.11 27.71 -16.44
N VAL A 13 -16.27 26.93 -15.75
CA VAL A 13 -16.26 26.88 -14.28
C VAL A 13 -14.98 27.48 -13.69
N SER A 14 -15.02 27.83 -12.40
CA SER A 14 -13.82 28.26 -11.68
C SER A 14 -12.72 27.19 -11.76
N ALA A 15 -11.45 27.61 -11.66
CA ALA A 15 -10.31 26.69 -11.75
C ALA A 15 -10.39 25.52 -10.73
N SER A 16 -10.98 25.76 -9.55
CA SER A 16 -11.19 24.74 -8.52
C SER A 16 -12.28 23.72 -8.89
N GLU A 17 -13.38 24.15 -9.49
CA GLU A 17 -14.48 23.27 -9.90
C GLU A 17 -14.07 22.44 -11.14
N THR A 18 -13.37 23.07 -12.08
CA THR A 18 -12.78 22.41 -13.25
C THR A 18 -11.83 21.28 -12.83
N GLY A 19 -10.97 21.53 -11.83
CA GLY A 19 -10.05 20.52 -11.31
C GLY A 19 -10.75 19.32 -10.65
N GLN A 20 -11.87 19.54 -9.97
CA GLN A 20 -12.63 18.44 -9.36
C GLN A 20 -13.31 17.58 -10.42
N ILE A 21 -13.98 18.19 -11.39
CA ILE A 21 -14.62 17.49 -12.52
C ILE A 21 -13.59 16.63 -13.27
N PHE A 22 -12.41 17.19 -13.54
CA PHE A 22 -11.34 16.46 -14.21
C PHE A 22 -10.84 15.25 -13.39
N ARG A 23 -10.64 15.40 -12.07
CA ARG A 23 -10.25 14.27 -11.22
C ARG A 23 -11.31 13.18 -11.15
N ASP A 24 -12.58 13.53 -11.08
CA ASP A 24 -13.68 12.58 -11.06
C ASP A 24 -13.80 11.83 -12.40
N PHE A 25 -13.56 12.54 -13.51
CA PHE A 25 -13.46 11.95 -14.84
C PHE A 25 -12.31 10.92 -14.94
N LEU A 26 -11.11 11.29 -14.48
CA LEU A 26 -9.96 10.39 -14.44
C LEU A 26 -10.23 9.16 -13.56
N ARG A 27 -10.78 9.37 -12.36
CA ARG A 27 -11.18 8.28 -11.45
C ARG A 27 -12.16 7.31 -12.12
N GLY A 28 -13.13 7.84 -12.86
CA GLY A 28 -14.08 7.04 -13.64
C GLY A 28 -13.38 6.15 -14.68
N HIS A 29 -12.45 6.71 -15.46
CA HIS A 29 -11.71 5.99 -16.49
C HIS A 29 -10.76 4.94 -15.91
N VAL A 30 -10.07 5.25 -14.81
CA VAL A 30 -9.20 4.27 -14.14
C VAL A 30 -10.03 3.09 -13.63
N ARG A 31 -11.21 3.34 -13.07
CA ARG A 31 -12.12 2.27 -12.65
C ARG A 31 -12.56 1.39 -13.82
N GLU A 32 -12.85 1.98 -14.96
CA GLU A 32 -13.21 1.25 -16.18
C GLU A 32 -12.04 0.40 -16.68
N MET A 33 -10.84 0.98 -16.79
CA MET A 33 -9.61 0.27 -17.17
C MET A 33 -9.33 -0.93 -16.23
N ILE A 34 -9.52 -0.77 -14.92
CA ILE A 34 -9.37 -1.86 -13.95
C ILE A 34 -10.35 -3.01 -14.26
N CYS A 35 -11.60 -2.70 -14.60
CA CYS A 35 -12.60 -3.69 -14.99
C CYS A 35 -12.25 -4.38 -16.31
N GLU A 36 -11.72 -3.64 -17.29
CA GLU A 36 -11.27 -4.17 -18.58
C GLU A 36 -10.10 -5.14 -18.42
N VAL A 37 -9.13 -4.81 -17.56
CA VAL A 37 -8.00 -5.69 -17.25
C VAL A 37 -8.48 -7.00 -16.61
N MET A 38 -9.48 -6.96 -15.72
CA MET A 38 -10.12 -8.18 -15.21
C MET A 38 -10.84 -8.96 -16.30
N ALA A 39 -11.55 -8.28 -17.21
CA ALA A 39 -12.24 -8.93 -18.32
C ALA A 39 -11.27 -9.61 -19.31
N ALA A 40 -10.09 -9.02 -19.51
CA ALA A 40 -9.02 -9.61 -20.31
C ALA A 40 -8.50 -10.89 -19.66
N GLU A 41 -8.22 -10.89 -18.35
CA GLU A 41 -7.82 -12.10 -17.61
C GLU A 41 -8.91 -13.20 -17.68
N VAL A 42 -10.19 -12.84 -17.55
CA VAL A 42 -11.29 -13.80 -17.74
C VAL A 42 -11.30 -14.40 -19.15
N THR A 43 -10.97 -13.61 -20.16
CA THR A 43 -10.89 -14.06 -21.54
C THR A 43 -9.72 -15.01 -21.75
N GLU A 44 -8.58 -14.75 -21.10
CA GLU A 44 -7.43 -15.66 -21.08
C GLU A 44 -7.78 -17.00 -20.43
N LEU A 45 -8.48 -16.98 -19.29
CA LEU A 45 -8.86 -18.20 -18.57
C LEU A 45 -9.94 -19.00 -19.31
N CYS A 46 -10.98 -18.33 -19.82
CA CYS A 46 -12.21 -18.99 -20.29
C CYS A 46 -12.38 -18.98 -21.82
N GLY A 47 -11.43 -18.42 -22.59
CA GLY A 47 -11.59 -18.13 -24.02
C GLY A 47 -12.53 -16.95 -24.30
N PRO A 48 -12.65 -16.45 -25.54
CA PRO A 48 -13.54 -15.33 -25.89
C PRO A 48 -15.01 -15.52 -25.51
N LYS A 49 -15.75 -14.40 -25.42
CA LYS A 49 -17.20 -14.45 -25.21
C LYS A 49 -17.84 -15.08 -26.46
N HIS A 50 -18.64 -16.12 -26.27
CA HIS A 50 -19.26 -16.93 -27.33
C HIS A 50 -18.32 -17.92 -28.03
N ASP A 51 -17.06 -18.04 -27.60
CA ASP A 51 -16.12 -19.07 -28.05
C ASP A 51 -15.32 -19.62 -26.85
N PRO A 52 -15.95 -20.45 -26.00
CA PRO A 52 -15.33 -20.92 -24.77
C PRO A 52 -14.12 -21.82 -25.04
N SER A 53 -13.05 -21.66 -24.26
CA SER A 53 -11.92 -22.58 -24.31
C SER A 53 -12.31 -23.95 -23.74
N SER A 54 -11.57 -25.00 -24.12
CA SER A 54 -11.71 -26.35 -23.55
C SER A 54 -11.14 -26.47 -22.12
N SER A 55 -10.92 -25.35 -21.43
CA SER A 55 -10.36 -25.34 -20.08
C SER A 55 -11.40 -25.74 -19.02
N ASP A 56 -10.93 -26.11 -17.83
CA ASP A 56 -11.80 -26.35 -16.68
C ASP A 56 -12.39 -25.07 -16.08
N HIS A 57 -12.03 -23.90 -16.61
CA HIS A 57 -12.50 -22.59 -16.15
C HIS A 57 -13.74 -22.15 -16.92
N TYR A 58 -14.71 -21.60 -16.20
CA TYR A 58 -15.94 -21.07 -16.79
C TYR A 58 -16.42 -19.80 -16.09
N ARG A 59 -17.12 -18.96 -16.86
CA ARG A 59 -17.70 -17.69 -16.39
C ARG A 59 -18.87 -17.96 -15.46
N ALA A 60 -18.89 -17.30 -14.31
CA ALA A 60 -19.91 -17.46 -13.27
C ALA A 60 -20.64 -16.14 -12.95
N GLY A 61 -20.82 -15.28 -13.95
CA GLY A 61 -21.44 -13.95 -13.79
C GLY A 61 -20.49 -12.93 -13.15
N SER A 62 -21.03 -11.97 -12.42
CA SER A 62 -20.27 -10.90 -11.76
C SER A 62 -20.75 -10.70 -10.32
N SER A 63 -19.90 -10.10 -9.47
CA SER A 63 -20.26 -9.70 -8.12
C SER A 63 -19.78 -8.27 -7.84
N SER A 64 -20.35 -7.63 -6.82
CA SER A 64 -19.73 -6.42 -6.27
C SER A 64 -18.36 -6.76 -5.67
N GLY A 65 -17.44 -5.81 -5.77
CA GLY A 65 -16.08 -5.87 -5.28
C GLY A 65 -15.58 -4.49 -4.93
N ARG A 66 -14.40 -4.43 -4.31
CA ARG A 66 -13.75 -3.17 -3.94
C ARG A 66 -12.28 -3.22 -4.33
N VAL A 67 -11.82 -2.16 -4.98
CA VAL A 67 -10.42 -1.96 -5.35
C VAL A 67 -9.87 -0.72 -4.66
N LEU A 68 -8.57 -0.53 -4.70
CA LEU A 68 -7.90 0.63 -4.15
C LEU A 68 -7.41 1.55 -5.27
N TYR A 69 -7.80 2.81 -5.19
CA TYR A 69 -7.33 3.88 -6.08
C TYR A 69 -6.94 5.09 -5.24
N GLU A 70 -5.70 5.57 -5.40
CA GLU A 70 -5.14 6.67 -4.59
C GLU A 70 -5.29 6.48 -3.06
N GLY A 71 -5.30 5.23 -2.63
CA GLY A 71 -5.51 4.86 -1.23
C GLY A 71 -6.97 4.96 -0.76
N GLN A 72 -7.94 5.26 -1.63
CA GLN A 72 -9.37 5.19 -1.34
C GLN A 72 -9.97 3.89 -1.87
N ARG A 73 -11.08 3.45 -1.28
CA ARG A 73 -11.85 2.30 -1.78
C ARG A 73 -12.79 2.76 -2.88
N GLU A 74 -12.72 2.09 -4.01
CA GLU A 74 -13.63 2.27 -5.13
C GLU A 74 -14.47 1.00 -5.32
N GLU A 75 -15.77 1.17 -5.51
CA GLU A 75 -16.68 0.06 -5.76
C GLU A 75 -16.64 -0.32 -7.25
N VAL A 76 -16.49 -1.63 -7.50
CA VAL A 76 -16.42 -2.19 -8.86
C VAL A 76 -17.31 -3.41 -8.98
N VAL A 77 -17.75 -3.69 -10.21
CA VAL A 77 -18.40 -4.95 -10.55
C VAL A 77 -17.33 -5.87 -11.14
N ARG A 78 -16.88 -6.85 -10.34
CA ARG A 78 -15.85 -7.79 -10.77
C ARG A 78 -16.49 -9.01 -11.46
N PRO A 79 -15.93 -9.49 -12.57
CA PRO A 79 -16.36 -10.76 -13.15
C PRO A 79 -15.91 -11.93 -12.27
N ARG A 80 -16.66 -13.03 -12.30
CA ARG A 80 -16.35 -14.26 -11.56
C ARG A 80 -16.00 -15.39 -12.51
N VAL A 81 -14.96 -16.13 -12.15
CA VAL A 81 -14.56 -17.37 -12.81
C VAL A 81 -14.60 -18.50 -11.79
N ARG A 82 -15.08 -19.66 -12.22
CA ARG A 82 -15.05 -20.88 -11.42
C ARG A 82 -14.27 -21.95 -12.18
N GLN A 83 -13.59 -22.81 -11.44
CA GLN A 83 -12.90 -23.97 -11.99
C GLN A 83 -13.63 -25.24 -11.55
N LYS A 84 -13.80 -26.18 -12.48
CA LYS A 84 -14.27 -27.53 -12.18
C LYS A 84 -13.09 -28.41 -11.74
N SER A 85 -13.28 -29.13 -10.64
CA SER A 85 -12.32 -30.15 -10.18
C SER A 85 -12.65 -31.51 -10.78
N CYS A 86 -11.67 -32.42 -10.79
CA CYS A 86 -11.85 -33.81 -11.23
C CYS A 86 -12.96 -34.55 -10.46
N ASP A 87 -13.19 -34.18 -9.19
CA ASP A 87 -14.22 -34.77 -8.32
C ASP A 87 -15.64 -34.25 -8.61
N GLY A 88 -15.83 -33.44 -9.67
CA GLY A 88 -17.11 -32.84 -10.04
C GLY A 88 -17.52 -31.62 -9.20
N SER A 89 -16.73 -31.24 -8.19
CA SER A 89 -16.92 -30.00 -7.43
C SER A 89 -16.47 -28.78 -8.24
N SER A 90 -16.95 -27.58 -7.87
CA SER A 90 -16.47 -26.33 -8.45
C SER A 90 -16.15 -25.31 -7.37
N HIS A 91 -15.09 -24.53 -7.57
CA HIS A 91 -14.70 -23.46 -6.66
C HIS A 91 -14.46 -22.16 -7.43
N GLU A 92 -14.60 -21.02 -6.76
CA GLU A 92 -14.33 -19.71 -7.35
C GLU A 92 -12.82 -19.46 -7.40
N VAL A 93 -12.34 -19.05 -8.56
CA VAL A 93 -10.94 -18.65 -8.78
C VAL A 93 -10.87 -17.15 -8.63
N GLU A 94 -10.08 -16.67 -7.67
CA GLU A 94 -9.81 -15.24 -7.54
C GLU A 94 -8.87 -14.78 -8.65
N LEU A 95 -9.35 -13.82 -9.44
CA LEU A 95 -8.58 -13.17 -10.50
C LEU A 95 -7.33 -12.49 -9.92
N SER A 96 -6.19 -12.74 -10.53
CA SER A 96 -4.90 -12.16 -10.15
C SER A 96 -4.93 -10.63 -10.26
N THR A 97 -5.57 -10.11 -11.32
CA THR A 97 -5.76 -8.67 -11.54
C THR A 97 -6.62 -8.05 -10.44
N TYR A 98 -7.68 -8.72 -10.02
CA TYR A 98 -8.50 -8.28 -8.88
C TYR A 98 -7.73 -8.33 -7.56
N ARG A 99 -6.92 -9.38 -7.35
CA ARG A 99 -6.10 -9.51 -6.14
C ARG A 99 -5.10 -8.36 -6.01
N VAL A 100 -4.46 -7.97 -7.10
CA VAL A 100 -3.53 -6.82 -7.12
C VAL A 100 -4.29 -5.50 -6.96
N ALA A 101 -5.42 -5.32 -7.66
CA ALA A 101 -6.20 -4.08 -7.60
C ALA A 101 -6.78 -3.78 -6.20
N LYS A 102 -6.98 -4.80 -5.35
CA LYS A 102 -7.45 -4.63 -3.96
C LYS A 102 -6.33 -4.55 -2.91
N ASP A 103 -5.06 -4.70 -3.31
CA ASP A 103 -3.94 -4.88 -2.39
C ASP A 103 -3.61 -3.59 -1.61
N PRO A 104 -3.72 -3.58 -0.26
CA PRO A 104 -3.44 -2.40 0.55
C PRO A 104 -1.95 -2.12 0.74
N GLN A 105 -1.02 -2.92 0.20
CA GLN A 105 0.41 -2.80 0.50
C GLN A 105 0.96 -1.37 0.32
N GLN A 106 0.71 -0.73 -0.82
CA GLN A 106 1.20 0.63 -1.07
C GLN A 106 0.62 1.66 -0.07
N LEU A 107 -0.65 1.51 0.28
CA LEU A 107 -1.29 2.36 1.29
C LEU A 107 -0.69 2.12 2.68
N GLN A 108 -0.41 0.87 3.03
CA GLN A 108 0.23 0.51 4.28
C GLN A 108 1.65 1.09 4.38
N GLU A 109 2.43 1.01 3.31
CA GLU A 109 3.77 1.62 3.24
C GLU A 109 3.72 3.14 3.46
N GLN A 110 2.76 3.83 2.84
CA GLN A 110 2.55 5.26 3.07
C GLN A 110 2.15 5.59 4.51
N ILE A 111 1.31 4.76 5.14
CA ILE A 111 0.94 4.92 6.56
C ILE A 111 2.18 4.75 7.45
N VAL A 112 2.99 3.71 7.23
CA VAL A 112 4.22 3.49 7.98
C VAL A 112 5.17 4.67 7.82
N GLN A 113 5.36 5.16 6.59
CA GLN A 113 6.22 6.31 6.31
C GLN A 113 5.76 7.56 7.07
N ALA A 114 4.45 7.84 7.09
CA ALA A 114 3.91 8.98 7.83
C ALA A 114 4.21 8.88 9.34
N ILE A 115 4.08 7.69 9.93
CA ILE A 115 4.40 7.45 11.34
C ILE A 115 5.90 7.66 11.62
N VAL A 116 6.77 7.12 10.75
CA VAL A 116 8.22 7.33 10.84
C VAL A 116 8.58 8.82 10.75
N SER A 117 7.85 9.59 9.94
CA SER A 117 7.99 11.05 9.84
C SER A 117 7.39 11.82 11.03
N GLY A 118 6.92 11.15 12.08
CA GLY A 118 6.40 11.78 13.31
C GLY A 118 4.91 12.08 13.30
N VAL A 119 4.16 11.63 12.28
CA VAL A 119 2.71 11.79 12.27
C VAL A 119 2.08 10.79 13.24
N SER A 120 1.30 11.30 14.20
CA SER A 120 0.58 10.44 15.14
C SER A 120 -0.47 9.57 14.42
N ALA A 121 -0.86 8.44 15.00
CA ALA A 121 -1.90 7.58 14.43
C ALA A 121 -3.23 8.33 14.17
N ARG A 122 -3.55 9.34 15.00
CA ARG A 122 -4.72 10.22 14.79
C ARG A 122 -4.50 11.17 13.61
N GLY A 123 -3.28 11.68 13.44
CA GLY A 123 -2.92 12.53 12.30
C GLY A 123 -3.05 11.79 10.97
N VAL A 124 -2.65 10.51 10.92
CA VAL A 124 -2.85 9.67 9.73
C VAL A 124 -4.33 9.55 9.37
N GLU A 125 -5.19 9.29 10.36
CA GLU A 125 -6.64 9.22 10.18
C GLU A 125 -7.23 10.55 9.68
N GLN A 126 -6.72 11.69 10.14
CA GLN A 126 -7.16 13.02 9.68
C GLN A 126 -6.70 13.36 8.26
N ILE A 127 -5.50 12.94 7.86
CA ILE A 127 -4.96 13.22 6.53
C ILE A 127 -5.66 12.37 5.46
N LYS A 128 -6.06 11.13 5.80
CA LYS A 128 -6.65 10.18 4.86
C LYS A 128 -7.93 9.52 5.40
N PRO A 129 -8.99 10.29 5.75
CA PRO A 129 -10.15 9.76 6.48
C PRO A 129 -10.93 8.67 5.73
N ASN A 130 -10.93 8.73 4.40
CA ASN A 130 -11.67 7.80 3.54
C ASN A 130 -10.84 6.56 3.14
N SER A 131 -9.56 6.52 3.51
CA SER A 131 -8.67 5.41 3.19
C SER A 131 -8.91 4.23 4.13
N PRO A 132 -8.94 2.99 3.63
CA PRO A 132 -9.10 1.84 4.50
C PRO A 132 -7.86 1.61 5.36
N GLY A 133 -8.06 1.15 6.59
CA GLY A 133 -6.94 0.83 7.48
C GLY A 133 -6.33 2.02 8.22
N VAL A 134 -6.80 3.26 7.98
CA VAL A 134 -6.32 4.46 8.70
C VAL A 134 -6.87 4.60 10.11
N LYS A 135 -7.86 3.78 10.50
CA LYS A 135 -8.38 3.78 11.87
C LYS A 135 -7.24 3.51 12.85
N LYS A 136 -7.23 4.24 13.98
CA LYS A 136 -6.20 4.13 15.04
C LYS A 136 -5.75 2.69 15.34
N SER A 137 -6.68 1.75 15.50
CA SER A 137 -6.36 0.35 15.84
C SER A 137 -5.62 -0.38 14.73
N ASN A 138 -5.95 -0.12 13.46
CA ASN A 138 -5.27 -0.72 12.31
C ASN A 138 -3.90 -0.09 12.08
N VAL A 139 -3.80 1.24 12.19
CA VAL A 139 -2.52 1.96 12.13
C VAL A 139 -1.57 1.48 13.23
N SER A 140 -2.07 1.31 14.45
CA SER A 140 -1.28 0.80 15.56
C SER A 140 -0.78 -0.63 15.32
N ARG A 141 -1.63 -1.53 14.81
CA ARG A 141 -1.22 -2.90 14.46
C ARG A 141 -0.16 -2.91 13.36
N LEU A 142 -0.38 -2.13 12.30
CA LEU A 142 0.57 -2.01 11.20
C LEU A 142 1.92 -1.47 11.68
N TRP A 143 1.92 -0.49 12.59
CA TRP A 143 3.16 -0.01 13.21
C TRP A 143 3.84 -1.05 14.09
N GLN A 144 3.09 -1.85 14.84
CA GLN A 144 3.68 -2.93 15.64
C GLN A 144 4.40 -3.95 14.75
N GLU A 145 3.78 -4.35 13.64
CA GLU A 145 4.35 -5.31 12.69
C GLU A 145 5.55 -4.73 11.91
N ALA A 146 5.44 -3.50 11.41
CA ALA A 146 6.53 -2.84 10.69
C ALA A 146 7.69 -2.46 11.62
N GLY A 147 7.35 -1.94 12.80
CA GLY A 147 8.28 -1.51 13.84
C GLY A 147 9.07 -2.68 14.43
N SER A 148 8.43 -3.83 14.69
CA SER A 148 9.14 -5.02 15.18
C SER A 148 10.20 -5.47 14.19
N LYS A 149 9.86 -5.59 12.90
CA LYS A 149 10.79 -5.92 11.82
C LYS A 149 11.91 -4.89 11.66
N PHE A 150 11.63 -3.61 11.88
CA PHE A 150 12.64 -2.55 11.82
C PHE A 150 13.63 -2.67 12.98
N ILE A 151 13.10 -2.87 14.19
CA ILE A 151 13.91 -3.06 15.40
C ILE A 151 14.72 -4.36 15.34
N GLU A 152 14.15 -5.46 14.83
CA GLU A 152 14.87 -6.71 14.60
C GLU A 152 16.02 -6.52 13.61
N ARG A 153 15.78 -5.83 12.48
CA ARG A 153 16.84 -5.50 11.52
C ARG A 153 17.92 -4.62 12.12
N LEU A 154 17.57 -3.64 12.96
CA LEU A 154 18.57 -2.80 13.63
C LEU A 154 19.38 -3.60 14.66
N ARG A 155 18.72 -4.43 15.48
CA ARG A 155 19.37 -5.23 16.53
C ARG A 155 20.18 -6.40 15.97
N GLY A 156 19.78 -6.95 14.84
CA GLY A 156 20.42 -8.10 14.20
C GLY A 156 21.65 -7.75 13.35
N LYS A 157 21.98 -6.45 13.18
CA LYS A 157 23.20 -6.06 12.47
C LYS A 157 24.42 -6.47 13.28
N ASP A 158 25.29 -7.25 12.65
CA ASP A 158 26.61 -7.54 13.21
C ASP A 158 27.48 -6.28 13.18
N LEU A 159 27.91 -5.86 14.36
CA LEU A 159 28.78 -4.68 14.57
C LEU A 159 30.23 -5.07 14.83
N SER A 160 30.55 -6.37 14.92
CA SER A 160 31.89 -6.87 15.24
C SER A 160 32.93 -6.55 14.17
N THR A 161 32.48 -6.39 12.92
CA THR A 161 33.32 -6.09 11.75
C THR A 161 33.66 -4.61 11.62
N ILE A 162 33.13 -3.75 12.49
CA ILE A 162 33.28 -2.29 12.39
C ILE A 162 34.37 -1.80 13.35
N THR A 163 35.37 -1.11 12.82
CA THR A 163 36.37 -0.39 13.63
C THR A 163 35.86 1.00 14.00
N TRP A 164 35.48 1.18 15.25
CA TRP A 164 34.95 2.44 15.78
C TRP A 164 36.08 3.37 16.23
N CYS A 165 35.97 4.66 15.91
CA CYS A 165 36.91 5.70 16.35
C CYS A 165 36.43 6.40 17.61
N ALA A 166 35.12 6.66 17.70
CA ALA A 166 34.49 7.18 18.90
C ALA A 166 33.08 6.61 19.04
N LEU A 167 32.60 6.52 20.28
CA LEU A 167 31.24 6.13 20.61
C LEU A 167 30.66 7.15 21.59
N MET A 168 29.49 7.69 21.25
CA MET A 168 28.71 8.58 22.11
C MET A 168 27.44 7.86 22.55
N LEU A 169 27.14 7.95 23.84
CA LEU A 169 25.92 7.43 24.44
C LEU A 169 25.08 8.60 24.93
N ASP A 170 23.81 8.64 24.55
CA ASP A 170 22.86 9.65 24.99
C ASP A 170 21.56 9.00 25.49
N GLY A 171 20.98 9.57 26.54
CA GLY A 171 19.77 9.06 27.19
C GLY A 171 18.57 9.96 26.88
N ILE A 172 17.58 9.41 26.17
CA ILE A 172 16.33 10.10 25.85
C ILE A 172 15.23 9.59 26.77
N ARG A 173 14.77 10.44 27.70
CA ARG A 173 13.65 10.09 28.60
C ARG A 173 12.33 10.11 27.84
N LEU A 174 11.69 8.96 27.69
CA LEU A 174 10.42 8.79 26.98
C LEU A 174 9.21 8.97 27.92
N SER A 175 9.34 8.54 29.16
CA SER A 175 8.31 8.69 30.21
C SER A 175 8.96 8.77 31.59
N LYS A 176 8.15 8.77 32.67
CA LYS A 176 8.69 8.73 34.04
C LYS A 176 9.56 7.48 34.27
N ASP A 177 9.15 6.36 33.70
CA ASP A 177 9.72 5.04 33.97
C ASP A 177 10.47 4.44 32.76
N GLN A 178 10.61 5.19 31.65
CA GLN A 178 11.28 4.70 30.44
C GLN A 178 12.29 5.70 29.91
N THR A 179 13.52 5.23 29.71
CA THR A 179 14.61 5.96 29.04
C THR A 179 15.16 5.11 27.91
N ALA A 180 15.19 5.66 26.70
CA ALA A 180 15.87 5.06 25.57
C ALA A 180 17.33 5.49 25.58
N VAL A 181 18.26 4.55 25.42
CA VAL A 181 19.68 4.86 25.23
C VAL A 181 20.00 4.79 23.72
N VAL A 182 20.61 5.85 23.22
CA VAL A 182 21.06 5.93 21.82
C VAL A 182 22.57 5.83 21.80
N ALA A 183 23.09 4.94 20.96
CA ALA A 183 24.52 4.77 20.72
C ALA A 183 24.86 5.28 19.32
N LEU A 184 25.69 6.32 19.26
CA LEU A 184 26.17 6.93 18.03
C LEU A 184 27.66 6.66 17.90
N GLY A 185 28.04 5.83 16.93
CA GLY A 185 29.43 5.51 16.65
C GLY A 185 29.95 6.26 15.42
N SER A 186 31.18 6.76 15.50
CA SER A 186 31.92 7.25 14.33
C SER A 186 32.94 6.20 13.89
N ILE A 187 33.07 6.05 12.57
CA ILE A 187 34.03 5.14 11.94
C ILE A 187 35.03 5.97 11.14
N ALA A 188 36.31 5.58 11.12
CA ALA A 188 37.27 6.14 10.17
C ALA A 188 37.35 5.23 8.96
N ARG A 189 37.00 5.75 7.77
CA ARG A 189 37.33 5.08 6.51
C ARG A 189 38.70 5.56 6.04
N VAL A 190 39.66 4.65 5.92
CA VAL A 190 40.93 4.91 5.23
C VAL A 190 40.68 4.84 3.72
N ALA A 191 40.02 5.87 3.18
CA ALA A 191 39.99 6.26 1.77
C ALA A 191 39.10 7.51 1.66
N SER A 192 39.72 8.66 1.40
CA SER A 192 39.09 9.99 1.14
C SER A 192 37.89 10.35 2.03
N MET A 193 38.11 11.26 2.99
CA MET A 193 37.11 11.93 3.83
C MET A 193 35.68 11.96 3.24
N SER A 194 34.86 11.01 3.66
CA SER A 194 33.40 11.05 3.54
C SER A 194 32.81 10.52 4.84
N TRP A 195 32.09 11.39 5.55
CA TRP A 195 31.46 11.08 6.83
C TRP A 195 30.11 10.39 6.56
N THR A 196 29.92 9.17 7.06
CA THR A 196 28.62 8.47 7.03
C THR A 196 28.17 8.18 8.46
N LEU A 197 27.12 8.86 8.94
CA LEU A 197 26.51 8.60 10.25
C LEU A 197 25.78 7.25 10.23
N HIS A 198 26.02 6.42 11.25
CA HIS A 198 25.23 5.23 11.54
C HIS A 198 24.60 5.39 12.94
N SER A 199 23.27 5.36 13.02
CA SER A 199 22.53 5.39 14.29
C SER A 199 22.06 3.99 14.68
N VAL A 200 22.30 3.61 15.94
CA VAL A 200 21.75 2.40 16.57
C VAL A 200 21.00 2.82 17.83
N VAL A 201 19.71 2.51 17.90
CA VAL A 201 18.88 2.70 19.09
C VAL A 201 18.82 1.37 19.84
N ALA A 202 19.25 1.33 21.11
CA ALA A 202 19.23 0.12 21.91
C ALA A 202 18.80 0.34 23.38
N LYS A 203 17.79 -0.46 23.77
CA LYS A 203 17.29 -0.80 25.11
C LYS A 203 16.59 0.29 25.94
N THR A 204 15.34 -0.02 26.26
CA THR A 204 14.64 0.36 27.50
C THR A 204 14.93 -0.72 28.56
N TRP A 205 15.36 -0.31 29.75
CA TRP A 205 15.32 -1.12 30.97
C TRP A 205 14.06 -0.77 31.76
#